data_AF-A0AAV2W086-F1
#
_entry.id   AF-A0AAV2W086-F1
#
_cell.length_a   1.000
_cell.length_b   1.000
_cell.length_c   1.000
_cell.angle_alpha   90.00
_cell.angle_beta   90.00
_cell.angle_gamma   90.00
#
_symmetry.space_group_name_H-M   'P 1'
#
loop_
_entity.id
_entity.type
_entity.pdbx_description
1 polymer ?
#
loop_
_entity_poly.entity_id
_entity_poly.type
_entity_poly.pdbx_seq_one_letter_code
_entity_poly.pdbx_strand_id
1 'polypeptide(L)'
;MNQVQIKRSAAVYHQRKLKLFVIVSAFLVVIYLESTVMLLERADPIWQQRYTQFSELKNTVLVKLIRNSSRLELLKRELYQAEHTTQDVRFRQVVQQIDNKREYYQQQIEVVKTFRIDSPDAFKHYERYQYRLNDLLEAESQYEQTLSDYQSLIRQMLRDDSDKKT
;
A
#
# COMPACT_ATOMS: atom_id res chain seq x y z
N MET A 1 42.58 28.58 52.21
CA MET A 1 42.54 27.55 51.14
C MET A 1 41.20 27.41 50.40
N ASN A 2 40.08 28.00 50.86
CA ASN A 2 38.75 27.73 50.27
C ASN A 2 38.42 28.48 48.97
N GLN A 3 38.91 29.71 48.73
CA GLN A 3 38.46 30.48 47.55
C GLN A 3 39.02 29.97 46.21
N VAL A 4 40.19 29.34 46.20
CA VAL A 4 40.81 28.82 44.97
C VAL A 4 40.12 27.54 44.48
N GLN A 5 39.69 26.67 45.41
CA GLN A 5 38.93 25.47 45.06
C GLN A 5 37.52 25.78 44.56
N ILE A 6 36.84 26.78 45.15
CA ILE A 6 35.51 27.24 44.71
C ILE A 6 35.56 27.87 43.30
N LYS A 7 36.61 28.66 42.99
CA LYS A 7 36.80 29.21 41.64
C LYS A 7 37.08 28.14 40.59
N ARG A 8 37.85 27.09 40.94
CA ARG A 8 38.13 25.96 40.02
C ARG A 8 36.88 25.11 39.77
N SER A 9 36.05 24.84 40.79
CA SER A 9 34.80 24.08 40.61
C SER A 9 33.77 24.86 39.78
N ALA A 10 33.65 26.18 39.96
CA ALA A 10 32.80 27.03 39.13
C ALA A 10 33.25 27.10 37.66
N ALA A 11 34.56 27.17 37.41
CA ALA A 11 35.11 27.16 36.05
C ALA A 11 34.85 25.84 35.32
N VAL A 12 35.04 24.70 36.00
CA VAL A 12 34.75 23.36 35.45
C VAL A 12 33.25 23.19 35.17
N TYR A 13 32.39 23.72 36.04
CA TYR A 13 30.94 23.72 35.85
C TYR A 13 30.50 24.58 34.65
N HIS A 14 31.05 25.78 34.49
CA HIS A 14 30.81 26.63 33.31
C HIS A 14 31.30 25.99 32.02
N GLN A 15 32.46 25.33 32.04
CA GLN A 15 33.01 24.64 30.88
C GLN A 15 32.14 23.44 30.45
N ARG A 16 31.56 22.70 31.40
CA ARG A 16 30.60 21.62 31.11
C ARG A 16 29.29 22.16 30.52
N LYS A 17 28.75 23.26 31.04
CA LYS A 17 27.56 23.92 30.46
C LYS A 17 27.80 24.43 29.05
N LEU A 18 28.96 25.04 28.80
CA LEU A 18 29.32 25.53 27.48
C LEU A 18 29.43 24.37 26.47
N LYS A 19 30.05 23.25 26.85
CA LYS A 19 30.11 22.04 26.01
C LYS A 19 28.71 21.48 25.72
N LEU A 20 27.85 21.39 26.74
CA LEU A 20 26.48 20.92 26.56
C LEU A 20 25.68 21.85 25.63
N PHE A 21 25.82 23.16 25.81
CA PHE A 21 25.20 24.17 24.94
C PHE A 21 25.67 24.01 23.49
N VAL A 22 26.98 23.88 23.25
CA VAL A 22 27.53 23.67 21.90
C VAL A 22 26.99 22.38 21.27
N ILE A 23 26.91 21.28 22.02
CA ILE A 23 26.35 20.01 21.51
C ILE A 23 24.88 20.17 21.14
N VAL A 24 24.06 20.76 22.03
CA VAL A 24 22.64 20.98 21.77
C VAL A 24 22.43 21.93 20.58
N SER A 25 23.19 23.02 20.51
CA SER A 25 23.14 23.95 19.38
C SER A 25 23.53 23.27 18.06
N ALA A 26 24.56 22.41 18.05
CA ALA A 26 24.94 21.64 16.87
C ALA A 26 23.83 20.69 16.43
N PHE A 27 23.20 19.98 17.38
CA PHE A 27 22.04 19.12 17.09
C PHE A 27 20.86 19.90 16.50
N LEU A 28 20.53 21.07 17.06
CA LEU A 28 19.46 21.92 16.54
C LEU A 28 19.76 22.42 15.13
N VAL A 29 21.02 22.75 14.82
CA VAL A 29 21.43 23.13 13.46
C VAL A 29 21.27 21.98 12.48
N VAL A 30 21.64 20.75 12.86
CA VAL A 30 21.44 19.57 12.01
C VAL A 30 19.96 19.33 11.74
N ILE A 31 19.12 19.36 12.77
CA ILE A 31 17.65 19.21 12.62
C ILE A 31 17.08 20.30 11.71
N TYR A 32 17.53 21.56 11.87
CA TYR A 32 17.11 22.68 11.03
C TYR A 32 17.52 22.50 9.57
N LEU A 33 18.76 22.06 9.32
CA LEU A 33 19.25 21.80 7.96
C LEU A 33 18.49 20.65 7.29
N GLU A 34 18.28 19.53 7.98
CA GLU A 34 17.47 18.42 7.44
C GLU A 34 16.04 18.85 7.13
N SER A 35 15.43 19.63 8.03
CA SER A 35 14.06 20.14 7.84
C SER A 35 13.94 21.09 6.66
N THR A 36 14.94 21.96 6.45
CA THR A 36 14.94 22.92 5.34
C THR A 36 15.19 22.24 4.00
N VAL A 37 16.10 21.27 3.93
CA VAL A 37 16.31 20.44 2.73
C VAL A 37 15.03 19.68 2.36
N MET A 38 14.37 19.06 3.35
CA MET A 38 13.11 18.35 3.13
C MET A 38 11.98 19.27 2.63
N LEU A 39 11.92 20.51 3.12
CA LEU A 39 10.95 21.51 2.64
C LEU A 39 11.25 21.96 1.20
N LEU A 40 12.53 22.14 0.87
CA LEU A 40 12.96 22.50 -0.49
C LEU A 40 12.66 21.40 -1.50
N GLU A 41 12.95 20.14 -1.16
CA GLU A 41 12.62 18.99 -2.02
C GLU A 41 11.11 18.84 -2.23
N ARG A 42 10.29 19.14 -1.20
CA ARG A 42 8.82 19.14 -1.34
C ARG A 42 8.26 20.33 -2.14
N ALA A 43 8.98 21.43 -2.18
CA ALA A 43 8.64 22.60 -2.97
C ALA A 43 9.09 22.47 -4.43
N ASP A 44 9.89 21.45 -4.77
CA ASP A 44 10.28 21.16 -6.14
C ASP A 44 9.04 20.81 -6.98
N PRO A 45 8.73 21.56 -8.04
CA PRO A 45 7.58 21.29 -8.91
C PRO A 45 7.63 19.88 -9.54
N ILE A 46 8.83 19.34 -9.81
CA ILE A 46 9.02 17.99 -10.32
C ILE A 46 8.55 16.97 -9.28
N TRP A 47 8.88 17.19 -8.01
CA TRP A 47 8.46 16.32 -6.93
C TRP A 47 6.95 16.38 -6.69
N GLN A 48 6.35 17.58 -6.75
CA GLN A 48 4.90 17.74 -6.66
C GLN A 48 4.16 17.02 -7.80
N GLN A 49 4.69 17.10 -9.02
CA GLN A 49 4.15 16.37 -10.17
C GLN A 49 4.24 14.86 -9.94
N ARG A 50 5.42 14.35 -9.55
CA ARG A 50 5.63 12.92 -9.25
C ARG A 50 4.73 12.42 -8.14
N TYR A 51 4.55 13.23 -7.09
CA TYR A 51 3.65 12.92 -5.98
C TYR A 51 2.20 12.77 -6.46
N THR A 52 1.74 13.71 -7.28
CA THR A 52 0.40 13.68 -7.86
C THR A 52 0.20 12.45 -8.73
N GLN A 53 1.11 12.19 -9.66
CA GLN A 53 1.07 11.03 -10.56
C GLN A 53 1.05 9.71 -9.79
N PHE A 54 1.87 9.60 -8.75
CA PHE A 54 1.89 8.40 -7.91
C PHE A 54 0.58 8.22 -7.14
N SER A 55 0.03 9.30 -6.57
CA SER A 55 -1.25 9.26 -5.87
C SER A 55 -2.39 8.82 -6.79
N GLU A 56 -2.44 9.36 -8.01
CA GLU A 56 -3.40 8.96 -9.05
C GLU A 56 -3.25 7.49 -9.44
N LEU A 57 -2.01 7.03 -9.70
CA LEU A 57 -1.73 5.65 -10.04
C LEU A 57 -2.11 4.69 -8.90
N LYS A 58 -1.72 5.03 -7.66
CA LYS A 58 -2.08 4.27 -6.46
C LYS A 58 -3.60 4.15 -6.31
N ASN A 59 -4.32 5.25 -6.46
CA ASN A 59 -5.78 5.26 -6.37
C ASN A 59 -6.41 4.44 -7.48
N THR A 60 -5.89 4.53 -8.70
CA THR A 60 -6.36 3.76 -9.86
C THR A 60 -6.25 2.25 -9.60
N VAL A 61 -5.08 1.80 -9.12
CA VAL A 61 -4.84 0.39 -8.77
C VAL A 61 -5.76 -0.05 -7.63
N LEU A 62 -5.87 0.73 -6.55
CA LEU A 62 -6.76 0.41 -5.42
C LEU A 62 -8.21 0.25 -5.86
N VAL A 63 -8.72 1.18 -6.68
CA VAL A 63 -10.09 1.12 -7.19
C VAL A 63 -10.30 -0.14 -8.03
N LYS A 64 -9.35 -0.51 -8.90
CA LYS A 64 -9.44 -1.75 -9.71
C LYS A 64 -9.45 -3.00 -8.83
N LEU A 65 -8.52 -3.12 -7.88
CA LEU A 65 -8.46 -4.26 -6.96
C LEU A 65 -9.75 -4.41 -6.14
N ILE A 66 -10.27 -3.31 -5.58
CA ILE A 66 -11.51 -3.30 -4.80
C ILE A 66 -12.70 -3.69 -5.70
N ARG A 67 -12.80 -3.11 -6.90
CA ARG A 67 -13.87 -3.41 -7.85
C ARG A 67 -13.85 -4.89 -8.25
N ASN A 68 -12.69 -5.44 -8.58
CA ASN A 68 -12.56 -6.84 -9.01
C ASN A 68 -12.84 -7.81 -7.86
N SER A 69 -12.39 -7.50 -6.65
CA SER A 69 -12.76 -8.25 -5.44
C SER A 69 -14.27 -8.29 -5.20
N SER A 70 -14.95 -7.14 -5.36
CA SER A 70 -16.41 -7.05 -5.25
C SER A 70 -17.14 -7.83 -6.35
N ARG A 71 -16.63 -7.79 -7.59
CA ARG A 71 -17.19 -8.59 -8.69
C ARG A 71 -17.10 -10.09 -8.41
N LEU A 72 -15.97 -10.56 -7.88
CA LEU A 72 -15.82 -11.97 -7.49
C LEU A 72 -16.81 -12.38 -6.39
N GLU A 73 -17.05 -11.52 -5.41
CA GLU A 73 -18.06 -11.77 -4.37
C GLU A 73 -19.48 -11.87 -4.97
N LEU A 74 -19.82 -11.03 -5.95
CA LEU A 74 -21.09 -11.13 -6.66
C LEU A 74 -21.20 -12.45 -7.43
N LEU A 75 -20.16 -12.84 -8.16
CA LEU A 75 -20.14 -14.12 -8.88
C LEU A 75 -20.28 -15.32 -7.96
N LYS A 76 -19.61 -15.28 -6.80
CA LYS A 76 -19.75 -16.30 -5.77
C LYS A 76 -21.21 -16.41 -5.31
N ARG A 77 -21.88 -15.29 -5.04
CA ARG A 77 -23.29 -15.28 -4.62
C ARG A 77 -24.23 -15.79 -5.70
N GLU A 78 -24.05 -15.37 -6.95
CA GLU A 78 -24.84 -15.88 -8.09
C GLU A 78 -24.68 -17.39 -8.24
N LEU A 79 -23.44 -17.88 -8.07
CA LEU A 79 -23.13 -19.30 -8.10
C LEU A 79 -23.86 -20.05 -6.96
N TYR A 80 -23.82 -19.57 -5.71
CA TYR A 80 -24.56 -20.17 -4.60
C TYR A 80 -26.08 -20.13 -4.76
N GLN A 81 -26.65 -19.07 -5.34
CA GLN A 81 -28.09 -18.98 -5.58
C GLN A 81 -28.58 -20.03 -6.56
N ALA A 82 -27.71 -20.44 -7.47
CA ALA A 82 -28.00 -21.45 -8.47
C ALA A 82 -27.75 -22.87 -8.01
N GLU A 83 -26.98 -23.06 -6.94
CA GLU A 83 -26.63 -24.36 -6.43
C GLU A 83 -27.85 -25.03 -5.79
N HIS A 84 -28.26 -26.16 -6.35
CA HIS A 84 -29.31 -26.98 -5.75
C HIS A 84 -28.76 -28.17 -4.94
N THR A 85 -27.44 -28.47 -5.04
CA THR A 85 -26.83 -29.57 -4.30
C THR A 85 -25.34 -29.31 -4.05
N THR A 86 -24.94 -29.23 -2.77
CA THR A 86 -23.56 -29.00 -2.27
C THR A 86 -22.52 -30.06 -2.65
N GLN A 87 -22.91 -31.04 -3.47
CA GLN A 87 -22.08 -32.19 -3.85
C GLN A 87 -21.35 -32.03 -5.18
N ASP A 88 -21.68 -31.03 -6.01
CA ASP A 88 -21.03 -30.82 -7.31
C ASP A 88 -19.55 -30.42 -7.14
N VAL A 89 -18.65 -31.26 -7.67
CA VAL A 89 -17.19 -31.06 -7.61
C VAL A 89 -16.77 -29.80 -8.38
N ARG A 90 -17.40 -29.54 -9.53
CA ARG A 90 -17.11 -28.38 -10.39
C ARG A 90 -17.52 -27.10 -9.69
N PHE A 91 -18.68 -27.09 -9.04
CA PHE A 91 -19.11 -25.98 -8.18
C PHE A 91 -18.05 -25.64 -7.13
N ARG A 92 -17.63 -26.63 -6.33
CA ARG A 92 -16.64 -26.42 -5.26
C ARG A 92 -15.31 -25.89 -5.79
N GLN A 93 -14.86 -26.39 -6.95
CA GLN A 93 -13.64 -25.90 -7.59
C GLN A 93 -13.74 -24.43 -7.97
N VAL A 94 -14.85 -24.00 -8.56
CA VAL A 94 -15.05 -22.59 -8.95
C VAL A 94 -15.14 -21.69 -7.72
N VAL A 95 -15.88 -22.11 -6.67
CA VAL A 95 -15.93 -21.38 -5.41
C VAL A 95 -14.53 -21.23 -4.79
N GLN A 96 -13.75 -22.31 -4.74
CA GLN A 96 -12.37 -22.28 -4.24
C GLN A 96 -11.49 -21.33 -5.04
N GLN A 97 -11.60 -21.34 -6.38
CA GLN A 97 -10.84 -20.44 -7.25
C GLN A 97 -11.21 -18.97 -7.00
N ILE A 98 -12.51 -18.67 -6.84
CA ILE A 98 -12.98 -17.34 -6.48
C ILE A 98 -12.42 -16.91 -5.12
N ASP A 99 -12.48 -17.78 -4.11
CA ASP A 99 -12.01 -17.46 -2.76
C ASP A 99 -10.50 -17.20 -2.70
N ASN A 100 -9.70 -18.07 -3.30
CA ASN A 100 -8.25 -17.89 -3.40
C ASN A 100 -7.92 -16.55 -4.08
N LYS A 101 -8.67 -16.18 -5.12
CA LYS A 101 -8.43 -14.93 -5.85
C LYS A 101 -8.86 -13.70 -5.05
N ARG A 102 -9.94 -13.81 -4.26
CA ARG A 102 -10.35 -12.75 -3.34
C ARG A 102 -9.34 -12.52 -2.22
N GLU A 103 -8.78 -13.60 -1.67
CA GLU A 103 -7.71 -13.50 -0.68
C GLU A 103 -6.49 -12.78 -1.26
N TYR A 104 -6.08 -13.14 -2.49
CA TYR A 104 -5.04 -12.42 -3.21
C TYR A 104 -5.36 -10.91 -3.32
N TYR A 105 -6.58 -10.54 -3.71
CA TYR A 105 -6.96 -9.12 -3.79
C TYR A 105 -6.91 -8.41 -2.45
N GLN A 106 -7.39 -9.05 -1.38
CA GLN A 106 -7.30 -8.49 -0.03
C GLN A 106 -5.84 -8.23 0.37
N GLN A 107 -4.95 -9.19 0.14
CA GLN A 107 -3.52 -9.04 0.40
C GLN A 107 -2.91 -7.89 -0.41
N GLN A 108 -3.21 -7.80 -1.72
CA GLN A 108 -2.68 -6.71 -2.56
C GLN A 108 -3.22 -5.33 -2.16
N ILE A 109 -4.50 -5.23 -1.78
CA ILE A 109 -5.10 -3.98 -1.30
C ILE A 109 -4.35 -3.49 -0.06
N GLU A 110 -4.09 -4.39 0.91
CA GLU A 110 -3.35 -4.02 2.12
C GLU A 110 -1.92 -3.58 1.79
N VAL A 111 -1.21 -4.30 0.92
CA VAL A 111 0.12 -3.91 0.45
C VAL A 111 0.09 -2.51 -0.18
N VAL A 112 -0.83 -2.25 -1.12
CA VAL A 112 -0.89 -0.96 -1.82
C VAL A 112 -1.23 0.19 -0.86
N LYS A 113 -2.08 -0.03 0.14
CA LYS A 113 -2.37 0.97 1.17
C LYS A 113 -1.11 1.41 1.91
N THR A 114 -0.15 0.50 2.14
CA THR A 114 1.11 0.82 2.81
C THR A 114 2.05 1.72 2.01
N PHE A 115 1.89 1.80 0.68
CA PHE A 115 2.79 2.61 -0.13
C PHE A 115 2.60 4.10 0.15
N ARG A 116 3.67 4.74 0.61
CA ARG A 116 3.71 6.14 1.02
C ARG A 116 4.95 6.81 0.45
N ILE A 117 4.74 7.98 -0.15
CA ILE A 117 5.80 8.81 -0.75
C ILE A 117 5.78 10.24 -0.19
N ASP A 118 5.14 10.42 0.97
CA ASP A 118 5.14 11.65 1.75
C ASP A 118 6.26 11.67 2.81
N SER A 119 7.08 10.63 2.90
CA SER A 119 8.18 10.51 3.89
C SER A 119 9.52 11.08 3.38
N PRO A 120 10.49 11.37 4.26
CA PRO A 120 11.84 11.79 3.85
C PRO A 120 12.52 10.79 2.89
N ASP A 121 12.25 9.50 3.05
CA ASP A 121 12.81 8.43 2.20
C ASP A 121 11.99 8.20 0.91
N ALA A 122 11.00 9.03 0.63
CA ALA A 122 10.06 8.81 -0.46
C ALA A 122 10.75 8.66 -1.82
N PHE A 123 11.82 9.43 -2.09
CA PHE A 123 12.61 9.30 -3.32
C PHE A 123 13.19 7.89 -3.50
N LYS A 124 13.69 7.29 -2.43
CA LYS A 124 14.30 5.95 -2.46
C LYS A 124 13.29 4.86 -2.79
N HIS A 125 12.03 5.06 -2.41
CA HIS A 125 10.97 4.09 -2.57
C HIS A 125 10.07 4.35 -3.78
N TYR A 126 10.08 5.57 -4.32
CA TYR A 126 9.21 6.03 -5.40
C TYR A 126 9.23 5.08 -6.60
N GLU A 127 10.41 4.84 -7.18
CA GLU A 127 10.53 4.02 -8.39
C GLU A 127 10.07 2.58 -8.15
N ARG A 128 10.43 2.01 -7.00
CA ARG A 128 10.01 0.64 -6.62
C ARG A 128 8.49 0.54 -6.48
N TYR A 129 7.87 1.50 -5.79
CA TYR A 129 6.43 1.49 -5.60
C TYR A 129 5.70 1.77 -6.92
N GLN A 130 6.23 2.66 -7.75
CA GLN A 130 5.67 2.94 -9.07
C GLN A 130 5.73 1.70 -9.97
N TYR A 131 6.86 1.01 -10.02
CA TYR A 131 7.01 -0.26 -10.75
C TYR A 131 5.99 -1.28 -10.25
N ARG A 132 5.89 -1.48 -8.93
CA ARG A 132 4.92 -2.43 -8.35
C ARG A 132 3.47 -2.07 -8.65
N LEU A 133 3.12 -0.78 -8.68
CA LEU A 133 1.78 -0.32 -9.06
C LEU A 133 1.49 -0.57 -10.54
N ASN A 134 2.48 -0.35 -11.42
CA ASN A 134 2.34 -0.63 -12.85
C ASN A 134 2.18 -2.13 -13.12
N ASP A 135 2.98 -2.98 -12.48
CA ASP A 135 2.83 -4.44 -12.57
C ASP A 135 1.43 -4.91 -12.14
N LEU A 136 0.93 -4.34 -11.04
CA LEU A 136 -0.43 -4.63 -10.58
C LEU A 136 -1.47 -4.16 -11.60
N LEU A 137 -1.29 -2.97 -12.18
CA LEU A 137 -2.22 -2.44 -13.17
C LEU A 137 -2.28 -3.31 -14.44
N GLU A 138 -1.13 -3.79 -14.91
CA GLU A 138 -1.02 -4.71 -16.05
C GLU A 138 -1.67 -6.05 -15.72
N ALA A 139 -1.37 -6.62 -14.54
CA ALA A 139 -2.01 -7.84 -14.07
C ALA A 139 -3.53 -7.69 -14.02
N GLU A 140 -4.06 -6.59 -13.48
CA GLU A 140 -5.51 -6.33 -13.45
C GLU A 140 -6.13 -6.24 -14.85
N SER A 141 -5.41 -5.72 -15.84
CA SER A 141 -5.87 -5.71 -17.23
C SER A 141 -6.03 -7.12 -17.79
N GLN A 142 -5.13 -8.05 -17.43
CA GLN A 142 -5.21 -9.45 -17.86
C GLN A 142 -6.33 -10.19 -17.10
N TYR A 143 -6.58 -9.84 -15.84
CA TYR A 143 -7.61 -10.48 -15.01
C TYR A 143 -9.05 -10.14 -15.41
N GLU A 144 -9.28 -9.08 -16.18
CA GLU A 144 -10.62 -8.79 -16.71
C GLU A 144 -11.13 -9.93 -17.61
N GLN A 145 -10.23 -10.61 -18.34
CA GLN A 145 -10.57 -11.80 -19.12
C GLN A 145 -10.96 -12.96 -18.21
N THR A 146 -10.18 -13.25 -17.17
CA THR A 146 -10.48 -14.32 -16.21
C THR A 146 -11.82 -14.11 -15.51
N LEU A 147 -12.20 -12.87 -15.21
CA LEU A 147 -13.54 -12.56 -14.67
C LEU A 147 -14.65 -12.89 -15.67
N SER A 148 -14.41 -12.66 -16.96
CA SER A 148 -15.35 -13.05 -18.03
C SER A 148 -15.46 -14.56 -18.17
N ASP A 149 -14.35 -15.28 -18.01
CA ASP A 149 -14.33 -16.74 -18.05
C ASP A 149 -15.11 -17.33 -16.88
N TYR A 150 -14.96 -16.79 -15.66
CA TYR A 150 -15.79 -17.18 -14.51
C TYR A 150 -17.27 -16.91 -14.75
N GLN A 151 -17.63 -15.75 -15.28
CA GLN A 151 -19.02 -15.44 -15.64
C GLN A 151 -19.60 -16.44 -16.64
N SER A 152 -18.83 -16.79 -17.66
CA SER A 152 -19.23 -17.75 -18.69
C SER A 152 -19.40 -19.16 -18.11
N LEU A 153 -18.46 -19.59 -17.28
CA LEU A 153 -18.50 -20.88 -16.59
C LEU A 153 -19.71 -20.98 -15.67
N ILE A 154 -19.99 -19.95 -14.88
CA ILE A 154 -21.17 -19.89 -14.02
C ILE A 154 -22.43 -20.04 -14.86
N ARG A 155 -22.60 -19.22 -15.92
CA ARG A 155 -23.76 -19.30 -16.82
C ARG A 155 -23.95 -20.68 -17.47
N GLN A 156 -22.86 -21.36 -17.84
CA GLN A 156 -22.93 -22.73 -18.35
C GLN A 156 -23.48 -23.68 -17.29
N MET A 157 -22.95 -23.62 -16.06
CA MET A 157 -23.45 -24.44 -14.96
C MET A 157 -24.95 -24.18 -14.68
N LEU A 158 -25.40 -22.92 -14.75
CA LEU A 158 -26.82 -22.57 -14.62
C LEU A 158 -27.70 -23.24 -15.69
N ARG A 159 -27.22 -23.30 -16.94
CA ARG A 159 -27.96 -23.84 -18.07
C ARG A 159 -27.97 -25.38 -18.04
N ASP A 160 -26.82 -26.00 -17.79
CA ASP A 160 -26.70 -27.45 -17.70
C ASP A 160 -27.63 -28.03 -16.60
N ASP A 161 -27.85 -27.27 -15.51
CA ASP A 161 -28.78 -27.66 -14.45
C ASP A 161 -30.25 -27.32 -14.74
N SER A 162 -30.56 -26.35 -15.60
CA SER A 162 -31.93 -26.14 -16.08
C SER A 162 -32.36 -27.27 -17.00
N ASP A 163 -31.46 -27.73 -17.87
CA ASP A 163 -31.76 -28.75 -18.88
C ASP A 163 -31.94 -30.14 -18.26
N LYS A 164 -31.29 -30.42 -17.12
CA LYS A 164 -31.51 -31.66 -16.34
C LYS A 164 -32.87 -31.73 -15.63
N LYS A 165 -33.61 -30.63 -15.53
CA LYS A 165 -34.92 -30.56 -14.85
C LYS A 165 -36.11 -30.75 -15.78
N THR A 166 -35.90 -30.71 -17.09
CA THR A 166 -36.89 -31.01 -18.15
C THR A 166 -36.77 -32.45 -18.62
#